data_AF-A0AAN6KJQ7-F1
#
_entry.id   AF-A0AAN6KJQ7-F1
#
_cell.length_a   1.000
_cell.length_b   1.000
_cell.length_c   1.000
_cell.angle_alpha   90.00
_cell.angle_beta   90.00
_cell.angle_gamma   90.00
#
_symmetry.space_group_name_H-M   'P 1'
#
loop_
_entity.id
_entity.type
_entity.pdbx_description
1 polymer ?
#
loop_
_entity_poly.entity_id
_entity_poly.type
_entity_poly.pdbx_seq_one_letter_code
_entity_poly.pdbx_strand_id
1 'polypeptide(L)'
;MAWKQWALIALLSTTSFSTPALSQSTHSSSSPLPTNDTTLLWGPYRPNLYFGLRPRLPRSLNTALLWSRVEDFQAVQHNVRYTCEQHEGMAGYGWDVYDPRTGGVQTVRDKGNGVDMETSFVKLEGGKEGWVVRVKGTPREDAVVGVGSEGGVEGVKTAVWFTVGMEGLGSVEAVGGEEGEAAEAGFEGEVVFTGQTTDLGDFKLVVRESGSNSHPTHNHPSAVEKPLDRTFVHSLQVPEEALWQAKAILFGSLKTTIDSYVTEYTEAKMPPPWQTYTIQHRPGQGNMHIVQKTFTGAFQFDVVYTPATAETPFSGDVTRAIVRTVKTFEMKYDTVLKPQAPFGGEAYARFSKNLFSNLVGGIGYFHGDQLIDRSADRRE
;
A
#
# COMPACT_ATOMS: atom_id res chain seq x y z
N MET A 1 3.46 39.23 2.84
CA MET A 1 4.44 38.40 3.58
C MET A 1 3.80 37.56 4.71
N ALA A 2 2.47 37.37 4.75
CA ALA A 2 1.78 36.52 5.74
C ALA A 2 1.19 35.22 5.15
N TRP A 3 1.14 35.05 3.82
CA TRP A 3 0.57 33.85 3.18
C TRP A 3 1.56 32.66 3.15
N LYS A 4 2.88 32.94 3.06
CA LYS A 4 3.95 31.94 3.17
C LYS A 4 4.00 31.22 4.53
N GLN A 5 3.27 31.71 5.54
CA GLN A 5 3.27 31.14 6.90
C GLN A 5 2.24 30.02 7.09
N TRP A 6 1.37 29.73 6.12
CA TRP A 6 0.48 28.56 6.16
C TRP A 6 1.14 27.27 5.67
N ALA A 7 2.38 27.36 5.14
CA ALA A 7 3.19 26.21 4.73
C ALA A 7 4.17 25.71 5.82
N LEU A 8 4.12 26.27 7.03
CA LEU A 8 5.07 25.99 8.11
C LEU A 8 4.35 25.91 9.46
N ILE A 9 3.81 24.74 9.79
CA ILE A 9 3.62 24.32 11.18
C ILE A 9 4.52 23.11 11.42
N ALA A 10 5.28 23.18 12.52
CA ALA A 10 6.52 22.48 12.80
C ALA A 10 6.43 20.94 12.79
N LEU A 11 7.21 20.31 11.89
CA LEU A 11 7.78 18.97 12.05
C LEU A 11 9.14 19.11 12.77
N LEU A 12 9.14 19.25 14.10
CA LEU A 12 10.37 19.29 14.90
C LEU A 12 10.17 18.60 16.24
N SER A 13 10.61 17.35 16.31
CA SER A 13 11.14 16.74 17.54
C SER A 13 12.16 15.67 17.15
N THR A 14 13.36 16.10 16.75
CA THR A 14 14.52 15.21 16.62
C THR A 14 15.33 15.27 17.91
N THR A 15 15.13 14.30 18.79
CA THR A 15 16.09 14.01 19.87
C THR A 15 17.30 13.32 19.25
N SER A 16 18.44 13.98 19.26
CA SER A 16 19.73 13.39 18.90
C SER A 16 20.08 12.28 19.90
N PHE A 17 19.99 11.02 19.50
CA PHE A 17 20.58 9.92 20.26
C PHE A 17 21.96 9.61 19.70
N SER A 18 23.00 9.93 20.47
CA SER A 18 24.35 9.40 20.28
C SER A 18 24.39 7.96 20.80
N THR A 19 24.48 6.98 19.89
CA THR A 19 24.70 5.57 20.25
C THR A 19 26.19 5.29 20.42
N PRO A 20 26.63 4.64 21.52
CA PRO A 20 27.98 4.12 21.61
C PRO A 20 28.11 2.85 20.75
N ALA A 21 29.29 2.64 20.18
CA ALA A 21 29.61 1.46 19.39
C ALA A 21 29.47 0.18 20.24
N LEU A 22 28.49 -0.66 19.92
CA LEU A 22 28.35 -2.00 20.46
C LEU A 22 28.98 -2.99 19.48
N SER A 23 29.93 -3.80 19.94
CA SER A 23 30.53 -4.87 19.15
C SER A 23 29.48 -5.91 18.77
N GLN A 24 29.24 -6.08 17.46
CA GLN A 24 28.34 -7.12 16.96
C GLN A 24 29.03 -8.50 17.04
N SER A 25 28.54 -9.37 17.92
CA SER A 25 28.79 -10.81 17.81
C SER A 25 27.88 -11.38 16.71
N THR A 26 28.47 -11.83 15.62
CA THR A 26 27.76 -12.53 14.53
C THR A 26 27.35 -13.93 14.98
N HIS A 27 26.13 -14.08 15.49
CA HIS A 27 25.44 -15.37 15.53
C HIS A 27 24.34 -15.39 14.48
N SER A 28 24.65 -15.95 13.31
CA SER A 28 23.69 -16.26 12.26
C SER A 28 22.87 -17.49 12.67
N SER A 29 21.77 -17.29 13.39
CA SER A 29 20.74 -18.32 13.54
C SER A 29 19.61 -18.06 12.55
N SER A 30 19.85 -18.33 11.27
CA SER A 30 18.76 -18.51 10.32
C SER A 30 18.08 -19.84 10.64
N SER A 31 17.00 -19.82 11.43
CA SER A 31 16.12 -20.98 11.48
C SER A 31 15.37 -21.04 10.15
N PRO A 32 15.60 -22.05 9.28
CA PRO A 32 14.80 -22.19 8.07
C PRO A 32 13.34 -22.43 8.47
N LEU A 33 12.41 -21.80 7.75
CA LEU A 33 10.99 -22.15 7.78
C LEU A 33 10.85 -23.68 7.65
N PRO A 34 9.90 -24.34 8.35
CA PRO A 34 9.63 -25.75 8.13
C PRO A 34 9.36 -26.00 6.63
N THR A 35 10.24 -26.75 6.00
CA THR A 35 10.56 -26.73 4.56
C THR A 35 9.53 -27.32 3.61
N ASN A 36 8.26 -27.50 3.99
CA ASN A 36 7.26 -28.13 3.10
C ASN A 36 5.96 -27.34 2.86
N ASP A 37 5.65 -26.29 3.63
CA ASP A 37 4.37 -25.57 3.48
C ASP A 37 4.58 -24.15 2.92
N THR A 38 4.77 -24.09 1.60
CA THR A 38 4.86 -22.85 0.83
C THR A 38 3.55 -22.04 0.85
N THR A 39 2.43 -22.65 1.24
CA THR A 39 1.12 -21.97 1.23
C THR A 39 1.00 -20.87 2.25
N LEU A 40 1.88 -20.82 3.25
CA LEU A 40 1.91 -19.74 4.25
C LEU A 40 3.05 -18.74 4.02
N LEU A 41 3.85 -18.90 2.97
CA LEU A 41 4.98 -18.00 2.72
C LEU A 41 4.51 -16.54 2.62
N TRP A 42 3.51 -16.27 1.77
CA TRP A 42 2.97 -14.94 1.53
C TRP A 42 1.65 -14.68 2.25
N GLY A 43 1.54 -13.48 2.80
CA GLY A 43 0.31 -12.97 3.37
C GLY A 43 0.41 -11.49 3.78
N PRO A 44 -0.72 -10.86 4.12
CA PRO A 44 -0.82 -9.55 4.78
C PRO A 44 -0.29 -9.58 6.21
N TYR A 45 0.93 -10.06 6.40
CA TYR A 45 1.55 -10.28 7.71
C TYR A 45 2.07 -8.99 8.38
N ARG A 46 1.48 -7.85 8.05
CA ARG A 46 1.73 -6.53 8.65
C ARG A 46 0.43 -5.99 9.25
N PRO A 47 -0.11 -6.62 10.31
CA PRO A 47 -1.46 -6.35 10.80
C PRO A 47 -1.66 -4.95 11.40
N ASN A 48 -0.56 -4.22 11.64
CA ASN A 48 -0.60 -2.81 12.04
C ASN A 48 -0.95 -1.86 10.88
N LEU A 49 -0.95 -2.34 9.64
CA LEU A 49 -1.33 -1.58 8.44
C LEU A 49 -2.73 -1.96 7.99
N TYR A 50 -3.43 -1.04 7.33
CA TYR A 50 -4.70 -1.39 6.68
C TYR A 50 -4.50 -2.50 5.65
N PHE A 51 -3.47 -2.38 4.81
CA PHE A 51 -3.05 -3.45 3.91
C PHE A 51 -1.54 -3.38 3.63
N GLY A 52 -0.83 -4.49 3.86
CA GLY A 52 0.57 -4.61 3.52
C GLY A 52 1.03 -6.07 3.50
N LEU A 53 1.63 -6.49 2.39
CA LEU A 53 2.10 -7.87 2.22
C LEU A 53 3.57 -7.98 2.59
N ARG A 54 3.94 -9.15 3.11
CA ARG A 54 5.34 -9.58 3.24
C ARG A 54 5.42 -11.11 3.24
N PRO A 55 6.55 -11.69 2.87
CA PRO A 55 6.77 -13.10 3.10
C PRO A 55 7.12 -13.34 4.58
N ARG A 56 6.97 -14.57 5.06
CA ARG A 56 7.48 -15.03 6.37
C ARG A 56 8.99 -15.23 6.37
N LEU A 57 9.71 -14.27 5.77
CA LEU A 57 11.16 -14.26 5.67
C LEU A 57 11.69 -13.03 6.43
N PRO A 58 12.80 -13.19 7.17
CA PRO A 58 13.48 -12.07 7.78
C PRO A 58 14.08 -11.21 6.67
N ARG A 59 14.07 -9.88 6.82
CA ARG A 59 14.71 -8.93 5.90
C ARG A 59 14.47 -9.25 4.42
N SER A 60 13.25 -9.00 3.96
CA SER A 60 12.82 -9.36 2.61
C SER A 60 11.89 -8.29 2.02
N LEU A 61 11.28 -8.58 0.87
CA LEU A 61 10.33 -7.69 0.23
C LEU A 61 9.16 -7.38 1.17
N ASN A 62 8.85 -6.10 1.35
CA ASN A 62 7.65 -5.64 2.03
C ASN A 62 6.87 -4.70 1.12
N THR A 63 5.54 -4.71 1.25
CA THR A 63 4.68 -3.78 0.53
C THR A 63 3.67 -3.13 1.46
N ALA A 64 3.13 -1.99 1.04
CA ALA A 64 2.04 -1.33 1.72
C ALA A 64 1.18 -0.50 0.78
N LEU A 65 -0.08 -0.34 1.17
CA LEU A 65 -1.04 0.55 0.52
C LEU A 65 -1.28 1.79 1.40
N LEU A 66 -1.25 2.96 0.77
CA LEU A 66 -1.68 4.23 1.35
C LEU A 66 -2.68 4.89 0.39
N TRP A 67 -3.59 5.69 0.94
CA TRP A 67 -4.52 6.47 0.12
C TRP A 67 -4.97 7.73 0.86
N SER A 68 -5.43 8.71 0.11
CA SER A 68 -6.07 9.92 0.63
C SER A 68 -6.97 10.53 -0.44
N ARG A 69 -8.02 11.22 0.01
CA ARG A 69 -8.66 12.24 -0.81
C ARG A 69 -7.68 13.39 -1.04
N VAL A 70 -7.67 13.96 -2.25
CA VAL A 70 -6.74 15.03 -2.68
C VAL A 70 -7.47 16.23 -3.33
N GLU A 71 -8.67 16.55 -2.84
CA GLU A 71 -9.52 17.61 -3.40
C GLU A 71 -9.28 18.99 -2.78
N ASP A 72 -8.54 19.06 -1.68
CA ASP A 72 -8.26 20.29 -0.95
C ASP A 72 -6.84 20.27 -0.35
N PHE A 73 -6.33 21.46 -0.02
CA PHE A 73 -4.97 21.64 0.49
C PHE A 73 -4.78 21.30 1.98
N GLN A 74 -5.83 21.00 2.74
CA GLN A 74 -5.74 20.78 4.19
C GLN A 74 -5.85 19.29 4.56
N ALA A 75 -6.73 18.55 3.89
CA ALA A 75 -7.08 17.19 4.24
C ALA A 75 -5.92 16.22 4.12
N VAL A 76 -5.07 16.34 3.09
CA VAL A 76 -4.01 15.35 2.82
C VAL A 76 -3.02 15.22 3.97
N GLN A 77 -2.70 16.32 4.68
CA GLN A 77 -1.76 16.28 5.80
C GLN A 77 -2.26 15.41 6.96
N HIS A 78 -3.58 15.25 7.10
CA HIS A 78 -4.20 14.58 8.23
C HIS A 78 -4.93 13.28 7.85
N ASN A 79 -5.26 13.08 6.58
CA ASN A 79 -6.15 12.00 6.12
C ASN A 79 -5.47 10.93 5.26
N VAL A 80 -4.14 10.95 5.11
CA VAL A 80 -3.42 9.84 4.47
C VAL A 80 -3.48 8.60 5.37
N ARG A 81 -4.10 7.54 4.85
CA ARG A 81 -4.23 6.25 5.52
C ARG A 81 -2.99 5.39 5.34
N TYR A 82 -2.57 4.74 6.41
CA TYR A 82 -1.44 3.82 6.39
C TYR A 82 -1.56 2.77 7.51
N THR A 83 -1.40 3.20 8.77
CA THR A 83 -1.55 2.38 9.97
C THR A 83 -3.00 2.36 10.44
N CYS A 84 -3.37 1.27 11.11
CA CYS A 84 -4.69 1.07 11.71
C CYS A 84 -4.86 1.90 13.00
N GLU A 85 -4.99 3.22 12.87
CA GLU A 85 -5.16 4.11 14.02
C GLU A 85 -6.62 4.13 14.52
N GLN A 86 -6.78 4.09 15.85
CA GLN A 86 -8.09 4.30 16.46
C GLN A 86 -8.46 5.79 16.30
N HIS A 87 -9.64 6.07 15.75
CA HIS A 87 -10.19 7.43 15.53
C HIS A 87 -9.78 8.19 14.26
N GLU A 88 -9.33 7.50 13.22
CA GLU A 88 -9.05 8.13 11.92
C GLU A 88 -10.31 8.44 11.07
N GLY A 89 -11.52 8.38 11.62
CA GLY A 89 -12.75 8.68 10.88
C GLY A 89 -13.26 7.54 9.98
N MET A 90 -12.88 6.30 10.31
CA MET A 90 -13.39 5.09 9.66
C MET A 90 -14.81 4.75 10.14
N ALA A 91 -15.68 4.32 9.22
CA ALA A 91 -16.97 3.70 9.55
C ALA A 91 -16.84 2.21 9.90
N GLY A 92 -15.69 1.61 9.59
CA GLY A 92 -15.36 0.23 9.91
C GLY A 92 -14.38 -0.33 8.89
N TYR A 93 -13.57 -1.31 9.27
CA TYR A 93 -12.69 -2.01 8.36
C TYR A 93 -12.46 -3.44 8.84
N GLY A 94 -12.18 -4.34 7.90
CA GLY A 94 -11.89 -5.72 8.25
C GLY A 94 -11.97 -6.67 7.07
N TRP A 95 -11.57 -7.91 7.33
CA TRP A 95 -11.71 -9.01 6.38
C TRP A 95 -13.14 -9.53 6.40
N ASP A 96 -13.79 -9.54 5.25
CA ASP A 96 -15.11 -10.18 5.08
C ASP A 96 -14.94 -11.70 4.98
N VAL A 97 -13.93 -12.12 4.21
CA VAL A 97 -13.50 -13.51 4.10
C VAL A 97 -11.99 -13.57 3.98
N TYR A 98 -11.35 -14.50 4.67
CA TYR A 98 -9.90 -14.65 4.65
C TYR A 98 -9.47 -16.05 5.13
N ASP A 99 -8.69 -16.73 4.29
CA ASP A 99 -7.89 -17.90 4.65
C ASP A 99 -6.41 -17.60 4.32
N PRO A 100 -5.50 -17.68 5.29
CA PRO A 100 -4.10 -17.31 5.13
C PRO A 100 -3.35 -18.25 4.20
N ARG A 101 -3.96 -19.32 3.68
CA ARG A 101 -3.38 -20.24 2.69
C ARG A 101 -3.83 -19.95 1.26
N THR A 102 -4.95 -19.28 1.05
CA THR A 102 -5.49 -19.00 -0.29
C THR A 102 -5.68 -17.53 -0.58
N GLY A 103 -6.08 -16.73 0.40
CA GLY A 103 -6.39 -15.31 0.25
C GLY A 103 -7.75 -14.91 0.82
N GLY A 104 -8.23 -13.75 0.43
CA GLY A 104 -9.48 -13.19 0.93
C GLY A 104 -9.80 -11.80 0.40
N VAL A 105 -10.87 -11.22 0.93
CA VAL A 105 -11.37 -9.88 0.60
C VAL A 105 -11.49 -9.08 1.89
N GLN A 106 -10.90 -7.89 1.88
CA GLN A 106 -10.99 -6.90 2.95
C GLN A 106 -11.71 -5.66 2.42
N THR A 107 -12.57 -5.07 3.25
CA THR A 107 -13.20 -3.78 2.99
C THR A 107 -12.84 -2.79 4.10
N VAL A 108 -12.47 -1.58 3.70
CA VAL A 108 -12.20 -0.43 4.57
C VAL A 108 -13.19 0.66 4.21
N ARG A 109 -14.12 0.96 5.11
CA ARG A 109 -15.17 1.98 4.93
C ARG A 109 -14.67 3.33 5.44
N ASP A 110 -13.94 4.07 4.60
CA ASP A 110 -13.27 5.32 4.98
C ASP A 110 -14.20 6.52 4.76
N LYS A 111 -15.01 6.79 5.78
CA LYS A 111 -15.89 7.96 5.80
C LYS A 111 -15.10 9.28 5.77
N GLY A 112 -13.93 9.32 6.40
CA GLY A 112 -13.07 10.51 6.45
C GLY A 112 -12.56 10.95 5.07
N ASN A 113 -12.17 9.99 4.22
CA ASN A 113 -11.81 10.26 2.82
C ASN A 113 -13.00 10.13 1.85
N GLY A 114 -14.19 9.77 2.34
CA GLY A 114 -15.40 9.58 1.52
C GLY A 114 -15.25 8.51 0.43
N VAL A 115 -14.45 7.48 0.67
CA VAL A 115 -14.20 6.36 -0.26
C VAL A 115 -14.20 5.04 0.51
N ASP A 116 -14.89 4.03 -0.01
CA ASP A 116 -14.76 2.65 0.50
C ASP A 116 -13.67 1.94 -0.33
N MET A 117 -12.65 1.42 0.34
CA MET A 117 -11.55 0.68 -0.29
C MET A 117 -11.79 -0.83 -0.14
N GLU A 118 -11.58 -1.58 -1.22
CA GLU A 118 -11.60 -3.05 -1.22
C GLU A 118 -10.23 -3.57 -1.66
N THR A 119 -9.65 -4.48 -0.88
CA THR A 119 -8.43 -5.20 -1.28
C THR A 119 -8.72 -6.69 -1.34
N SER A 120 -8.68 -7.26 -2.54
CA SER A 120 -8.83 -8.69 -2.79
C SER A 120 -7.46 -9.32 -3.00
N PHE A 121 -6.99 -10.10 -2.02
CA PHE A 121 -5.70 -10.79 -2.07
C PHE A 121 -5.89 -12.26 -2.43
N VAL A 122 -5.15 -12.76 -3.41
CA VAL A 122 -5.21 -14.16 -3.85
C VAL A 122 -3.80 -14.70 -4.09
N LYS A 123 -3.59 -15.96 -3.72
CA LYS A 123 -2.36 -16.68 -4.03
C LYS A 123 -2.54 -17.61 -5.21
N LEU A 124 -1.66 -17.49 -6.19
CA LEU A 124 -1.63 -18.31 -7.41
C LEU A 124 -0.98 -19.65 -7.07
N GLU A 125 -1.67 -20.76 -7.35
CA GLU A 125 -1.23 -22.13 -7.04
C GLU A 125 -0.66 -22.29 -5.61
N GLY A 126 -1.42 -21.77 -4.63
CA GLY A 126 -1.01 -21.81 -3.22
C GLY A 126 0.20 -20.94 -2.90
N GLY A 127 0.52 -19.95 -3.73
CA GLY A 127 1.62 -18.99 -3.51
C GLY A 127 2.91 -19.37 -4.22
N LYS A 128 2.98 -20.55 -4.86
CA LYS A 128 4.15 -21.01 -5.62
C LYS A 128 4.35 -20.20 -6.90
N GLU A 129 3.26 -19.84 -7.56
CA GLU A 129 3.28 -19.04 -8.78
C GLU A 129 3.14 -17.54 -8.50
N GLY A 130 3.14 -17.15 -7.22
CA GLY A 130 3.06 -15.77 -6.77
C GLY A 130 1.70 -15.41 -6.19
N TRP A 131 1.39 -14.12 -6.21
CA TRP A 131 0.17 -13.57 -5.61
C TRP A 131 -0.33 -12.36 -6.38
N VAL A 132 -1.62 -12.08 -6.22
CA VAL A 132 -2.28 -10.92 -6.80
C VAL A 132 -3.04 -10.18 -5.72
N VAL A 133 -3.02 -8.85 -5.79
CA VAL A 133 -3.92 -7.96 -5.06
C VAL A 133 -4.67 -7.13 -6.08
N ARG A 134 -6.00 -7.16 -6.01
CA ARG A 134 -6.85 -6.18 -6.67
C ARG A 134 -7.28 -5.14 -5.65
N VAL A 135 -7.00 -3.88 -5.94
CA VAL A 135 -7.42 -2.73 -5.15
C VAL A 135 -8.53 -2.03 -5.88
N LYS A 136 -9.65 -1.78 -5.20
CA LYS A 136 -10.74 -0.92 -5.68
C LYS A 136 -10.98 0.21 -4.70
N GLY A 137 -11.37 1.36 -5.23
CA GLY A 137 -11.96 2.44 -4.45
C GLY A 137 -13.30 2.84 -5.05
N THR A 138 -14.30 2.98 -4.20
CA THR A 138 -15.65 3.42 -4.60
C THR A 138 -16.03 4.65 -3.78
N PRO A 139 -16.26 5.82 -4.40
CA PRO A 139 -16.77 6.98 -3.69
C PRO A 139 -18.05 6.64 -2.93
N ARG A 140 -18.15 7.12 -1.70
CA ARG A 140 -19.33 6.87 -0.88
C ARG A 140 -20.47 7.79 -1.30
N GLU A 141 -21.71 7.30 -1.25
CA GLU A 141 -22.90 8.12 -1.49
C GLU A 141 -23.01 9.30 -0.51
N ASP A 142 -22.51 9.12 0.72
CA ASP A 142 -22.47 10.14 1.77
C ASP A 142 -21.15 10.95 1.80
N ALA A 143 -20.34 10.86 0.74
CA ALA A 143 -19.09 11.60 0.64
C ALA A 143 -19.34 13.11 0.62
N VAL A 144 -18.67 13.84 1.52
CA VAL A 144 -18.62 15.30 1.44
C VAL A 144 -17.76 15.68 0.25
N VAL A 145 -18.36 16.29 -0.76
CA VAL A 145 -17.71 16.67 -2.02
C VAL A 145 -16.90 17.95 -1.82
N GLY A 146 -15.63 17.96 -2.23
CA GLY A 146 -14.76 19.14 -2.16
C GLY A 146 -14.96 20.09 -3.34
N VAL A 147 -14.35 21.28 -3.27
CA VAL A 147 -14.33 22.26 -4.37
C VAL A 147 -13.79 21.66 -5.68
N GLY A 148 -12.92 20.65 -5.57
CA GLY A 148 -12.38 19.92 -6.71
C GLY A 148 -13.34 18.97 -7.43
N SER A 149 -14.56 18.74 -6.93
CA SER A 149 -15.43 17.64 -7.37
C SER A 149 -16.88 18.05 -7.58
N GLU A 150 -17.10 19.26 -8.09
CA GLU A 150 -18.42 19.90 -8.27
C GLU A 150 -19.46 19.04 -9.03
N GLY A 151 -19.01 18.03 -9.79
CA GLY A 151 -19.86 17.02 -10.45
C GLY A 151 -20.50 15.96 -9.55
N GLY A 152 -20.29 16.01 -8.23
CA GLY A 152 -20.85 15.06 -7.26
C GLY A 152 -19.85 14.01 -6.78
N VAL A 153 -20.35 12.93 -6.15
CA VAL A 153 -19.49 11.88 -5.56
C VAL A 153 -18.62 11.16 -6.59
N GLU A 154 -19.07 11.07 -7.85
CA GLU A 154 -18.26 10.55 -8.96
C GLU A 154 -17.09 11.48 -9.35
N GLY A 155 -17.11 12.73 -8.90
CA GLY A 155 -16.01 13.68 -9.10
C GLY A 155 -14.87 13.52 -8.09
N VAL A 156 -15.07 12.77 -7.00
CA VAL A 156 -14.13 12.63 -5.87
C VAL A 156 -12.75 12.22 -6.36
N LYS A 157 -11.72 12.89 -5.86
CA LYS A 157 -10.33 12.67 -6.29
C LYS A 157 -9.54 11.95 -5.23
N THR A 158 -9.06 10.75 -5.57
CA THR A 158 -8.32 9.89 -4.65
C THR A 158 -6.94 9.63 -5.20
N ALA A 159 -5.90 9.93 -4.40
CA ALA A 159 -4.56 9.46 -4.67
C ALA A 159 -4.31 8.18 -3.89
N VAL A 160 -3.68 7.22 -4.57
CA VAL A 160 -3.26 5.94 -3.99
C VAL A 160 -1.77 5.80 -4.17
N TRP A 161 -1.09 5.40 -3.10
CA TRP A 161 0.34 5.12 -3.10
C TRP A 161 0.57 3.66 -2.71
N PHE A 162 1.24 2.92 -3.58
CA PHE A 162 1.71 1.57 -3.29
C PHE A 162 3.21 1.58 -3.10
N THR A 163 3.69 1.05 -1.98
CA THR A 163 5.11 1.02 -1.68
C THR A 163 5.70 -0.36 -1.85
N VAL A 164 6.92 -0.42 -2.39
CA VAL A 164 7.72 -1.64 -2.50
C VAL A 164 9.04 -1.37 -1.77
N GLY A 165 9.26 -2.07 -0.66
CA GLY A 165 10.46 -1.97 0.16
C GLY A 165 11.27 -3.26 0.11
N MET A 166 12.60 -3.15 0.06
CA MET A 166 13.53 -4.27 0.14
C MET A 166 14.43 -4.12 1.36
N GLU A 167 14.34 -5.08 2.28
CA GLU A 167 15.23 -5.21 3.43
C GLU A 167 16.31 -6.27 3.12
N GLY A 168 17.49 -6.17 3.73
CA GLY A 168 18.54 -7.17 3.58
C GLY A 168 19.24 -7.19 2.22
N LEU A 169 19.80 -8.36 1.88
CA LEU A 169 20.55 -8.56 0.64
C LEU A 169 19.59 -8.88 -0.51
N GLY A 170 19.45 -7.93 -1.43
CA GLY A 170 18.64 -8.07 -2.63
C GLY A 170 18.46 -6.73 -3.33
N SER A 171 17.80 -6.77 -4.48
CA SER A 171 17.45 -5.59 -5.24
C SER A 171 16.02 -5.67 -5.75
N VAL A 172 15.42 -4.51 -5.95
CA VAL A 172 14.18 -4.35 -6.70
C VAL A 172 14.28 -3.01 -7.41
N GLU A 173 13.92 -2.97 -8.68
CA GLU A 173 14.07 -1.79 -9.51
C GLU A 173 12.86 -1.68 -10.44
N ALA A 174 12.35 -0.46 -10.61
CA ALA A 174 11.36 -0.20 -11.64
C ALA A 174 12.05 -0.26 -13.01
N VAL A 175 11.52 -1.04 -13.92
CA VAL A 175 12.03 -1.21 -15.28
C VAL A 175 11.00 -0.75 -16.30
N GLY A 176 11.51 -0.34 -17.46
CA GLY A 176 10.71 0.30 -18.51
C GLY A 176 10.51 1.79 -18.25
N GLY A 177 9.54 2.38 -18.97
CA GLY A 177 9.33 3.81 -19.03
C GLY A 177 9.78 4.39 -20.38
N GLU A 178 9.29 5.58 -20.70
CA GLU A 178 9.75 6.31 -21.88
C GLU A 178 11.18 6.84 -21.65
N GLU A 179 11.94 7.03 -22.72
CA GLU A 179 13.28 7.62 -22.68
C GLU A 179 13.25 9.10 -23.09
N GLY A 180 14.26 9.87 -22.69
CA GLY A 180 14.38 11.29 -23.04
C GLY A 180 13.39 12.18 -22.27
N GLU A 181 12.90 13.26 -22.88
CA GLU A 181 12.01 14.23 -22.23
C GLU A 181 10.68 13.60 -21.78
N ALA A 182 10.22 12.57 -22.49
CA ALA A 182 8.98 11.85 -22.19
C ALA A 182 9.08 11.02 -20.89
N ALA A 183 10.30 10.68 -20.45
CA ALA A 183 10.57 9.99 -19.19
C ALA A 183 10.11 10.80 -17.97
N GLU A 184 10.12 12.14 -18.06
CA GLU A 184 9.78 13.02 -16.93
C GLU A 184 8.27 13.05 -16.64
N ALA A 185 7.44 12.69 -17.63
CA ALA A 185 5.99 12.81 -17.54
C ALA A 185 5.30 11.63 -16.82
N GLY A 186 6.02 10.56 -16.47
CA GLY A 186 5.45 9.37 -15.82
C GLY A 186 5.32 8.17 -16.76
N PHE A 187 5.02 7.00 -16.19
CA PHE A 187 4.79 5.78 -16.95
C PHE A 187 3.39 5.76 -17.60
N GLU A 188 3.35 5.46 -18.89
CA GLU A 188 2.13 5.05 -19.59
C GLU A 188 1.88 3.54 -19.35
N GLY A 189 0.66 3.18 -18.96
CA GLY A 189 0.27 1.78 -18.76
C GLY A 189 0.79 1.17 -17.46
N GLU A 190 1.41 0.00 -17.55
CA GLU A 190 1.87 -0.77 -16.39
C GLU A 190 3.28 -0.42 -15.94
N VAL A 191 3.49 -0.42 -14.62
CA VAL A 191 4.82 -0.32 -14.02
C VAL A 191 5.29 -1.71 -13.67
N VAL A 192 6.44 -2.12 -14.22
CA VAL A 192 7.06 -3.41 -13.93
C VAL A 192 8.26 -3.17 -13.03
N PHE A 193 8.36 -3.96 -11.97
CA PHE A 193 9.52 -4.06 -11.11
C PHE A 193 10.17 -5.43 -11.33
N THR A 194 11.48 -5.45 -11.49
CA THR A 194 12.27 -6.69 -11.43
C THR A 194 13.08 -6.68 -10.15
N GLY A 195 13.18 -7.81 -9.48
CA GLY A 195 14.00 -7.92 -8.29
C GLY A 195 14.59 -9.30 -8.11
N GLN A 196 15.56 -9.37 -7.21
CA GLN A 196 16.28 -10.59 -6.89
C GLN A 196 16.60 -10.61 -5.40
N THR A 197 16.36 -11.74 -4.75
CA THR A 197 16.84 -12.01 -3.38
C THR A 197 17.34 -13.45 -3.29
N THR A 198 18.14 -13.75 -2.27
CA THR A 198 18.59 -15.13 -2.03
C THR A 198 17.43 -16.09 -1.74
N ASP A 199 16.39 -15.62 -1.03
CA ASP A 199 15.29 -16.48 -0.56
C ASP A 199 14.10 -16.57 -1.55
N LEU A 200 13.84 -15.52 -2.33
CA LEU A 200 12.75 -15.49 -3.31
C LEU A 200 13.20 -15.79 -4.74
N GLY A 201 14.52 -15.80 -4.99
CA GLY A 201 15.09 -15.84 -6.34
C GLY A 201 14.76 -14.57 -7.13
N ASP A 202 14.74 -14.71 -8.45
CA ASP A 202 14.34 -13.64 -9.36
C ASP A 202 12.81 -13.54 -9.42
N PHE A 203 12.28 -12.32 -9.35
CA PHE A 203 10.85 -12.06 -9.36
C PHE A 203 10.49 -10.82 -10.16
N LYS A 204 9.19 -10.72 -10.45
CA LYS A 204 8.55 -9.58 -11.10
C LYS A 204 7.42 -9.10 -10.20
N LEU A 205 7.23 -7.78 -10.14
CA LEU A 205 6.05 -7.17 -9.56
C LEU A 205 5.47 -6.16 -10.55
N VAL A 206 4.22 -6.35 -10.96
CA VAL A 206 3.55 -5.54 -11.97
C VAL A 206 2.41 -4.77 -11.32
N VAL A 207 2.41 -3.44 -11.47
CA VAL A 207 1.30 -2.57 -11.07
C VAL A 207 0.62 -2.07 -12.34
N ARG A 208 -0.64 -2.45 -12.54
CA ARG A 208 -1.40 -2.12 -13.75
C ARG A 208 -2.83 -1.80 -13.45
N GLU A 209 -3.47 -1.03 -14.32
CA GLU A 209 -4.86 -0.62 -14.15
C GLU A 209 -5.72 -0.92 -15.37
N SER A 210 -7.03 -0.76 -15.23
CA SER A 210 -7.95 -0.85 -16.36
C SER A 210 -8.07 0.49 -17.06
N GLY A 211 -8.14 0.50 -18.39
CA GLY A 211 -8.46 1.70 -19.17
C GLY A 211 -9.89 2.25 -18.96
N SER A 212 -10.68 1.64 -18.07
CA SER A 212 -11.97 2.18 -17.62
C SER A 212 -11.86 3.16 -16.45
N ASN A 213 -10.69 3.26 -15.81
CA ASN A 213 -10.45 4.25 -14.77
C ASN A 213 -10.47 5.67 -15.35
N SER A 214 -10.90 6.63 -14.53
CA SER A 214 -10.86 8.06 -14.88
C SER A 214 -9.82 8.78 -14.03
N HIS A 215 -9.18 9.80 -14.61
CA HIS A 215 -8.12 10.58 -13.98
C HIS A 215 -8.48 12.07 -13.95
N PRO A 216 -8.00 12.85 -12.95
CA PRO A 216 -8.28 14.28 -12.92
C PRO A 216 -7.68 15.03 -14.11
N THR A 217 -8.44 15.98 -14.66
CA THR A 217 -7.99 16.88 -15.73
C THR A 217 -8.14 18.34 -15.28
N HIS A 218 -7.30 19.24 -15.80
CA HIS A 218 -7.39 20.67 -15.53
C HIS A 218 -6.60 21.50 -16.56
N ASN A 219 -6.89 22.81 -16.64
CA ASN A 219 -6.28 23.71 -17.62
C ASN A 219 -5.00 24.42 -17.13
N HIS A 220 -4.54 24.14 -15.91
CA HIS A 220 -3.29 24.70 -15.38
C HIS A 220 -2.05 24.13 -16.13
N PRO A 221 -1.00 24.92 -16.43
CA PRO A 221 0.19 24.47 -17.19
C PRO A 221 0.85 23.20 -16.67
N SER A 222 0.84 23.01 -15.34
CA SER A 222 1.37 21.80 -14.68
C SER A 222 0.74 20.48 -15.15
N ALA A 223 -0.44 20.50 -15.80
CA ALA A 223 -1.04 19.30 -16.38
C ALA A 223 -0.20 18.74 -17.53
N VAL A 224 0.49 19.61 -18.28
CA VAL A 224 1.32 19.22 -19.42
C VAL A 224 2.63 18.60 -18.92
N GLU A 225 3.23 19.21 -17.91
CA GLU A 225 4.49 18.75 -17.33
C GLU A 225 4.34 17.42 -16.60
N LYS A 226 3.17 17.22 -15.97
CA LYS A 226 2.93 16.10 -15.07
C LYS A 226 1.49 15.62 -15.18
N PRO A 227 1.16 14.90 -16.27
CA PRO A 227 -0.20 14.46 -16.56
C PRO A 227 -0.63 13.33 -15.60
N LEU A 228 -1.85 13.42 -15.06
CA LEU A 228 -2.32 12.57 -13.96
C LEU A 228 -2.97 11.24 -14.40
N ASP A 229 -3.08 11.02 -15.70
CA ASP A 229 -3.38 9.73 -16.32
C ASP A 229 -2.14 8.83 -16.44
N ARG A 230 -0.95 9.35 -16.07
CA ARG A 230 0.29 8.58 -15.96
C ARG A 230 0.56 8.12 -14.53
N THR A 231 1.36 7.07 -14.41
CA THR A 231 1.78 6.53 -13.11
C THR A 231 3.12 7.14 -12.72
N PHE A 232 3.20 7.75 -11.53
CA PHE A 232 4.47 8.25 -11.02
C PHE A 232 5.15 7.19 -10.15
N VAL A 233 6.45 7.09 -10.30
CA VAL A 233 7.33 6.26 -9.47
C VAL A 233 8.43 7.13 -8.88
N HIS A 234 8.69 6.99 -7.58
CA HIS A 234 9.86 7.56 -6.90
C HIS A 234 10.65 6.44 -6.24
N SER A 235 11.88 6.21 -6.71
CA SER A 235 12.85 5.31 -6.10
C SER A 235 13.77 6.06 -5.14
N LEU A 236 13.98 5.50 -3.95
CA LEU A 236 14.74 6.10 -2.86
C LEU A 236 15.65 5.06 -2.21
N GLN A 237 16.83 5.50 -1.80
CA GLN A 237 17.67 4.76 -0.86
C GLN A 237 17.34 5.19 0.56
N VAL A 238 16.88 4.25 1.38
CA VAL A 238 16.42 4.49 2.75
C VAL A 238 17.14 3.52 3.70
N PRO A 239 17.59 3.97 4.88
CA PRO A 239 18.10 3.06 5.90
C PRO A 239 17.07 1.97 6.25
N GLU A 240 17.52 0.72 6.44
CA GLU A 240 16.63 -0.43 6.65
C GLU A 240 15.66 -0.20 7.82
N GLU A 241 16.17 0.39 8.91
CA GLU A 241 15.42 0.73 10.12
C GLU A 241 14.35 1.83 9.92
N ALA A 242 14.37 2.52 8.78
CA ALA A 242 13.42 3.57 8.43
C ALA A 242 12.42 3.13 7.34
N LEU A 243 12.59 1.95 6.72
CA LEU A 243 11.69 1.47 5.65
C LEU A 243 10.23 1.31 6.11
N TRP A 244 10.01 1.07 7.40
CA TRP A 244 8.65 1.00 7.96
C TRP A 244 7.94 2.37 7.99
N GLN A 245 8.65 3.48 7.84
CA GLN A 245 8.12 4.85 7.90
C GLN A 245 7.58 5.34 6.54
N ALA A 246 6.93 4.46 5.77
CA ALA A 246 6.48 4.74 4.41
C ALA A 246 5.65 6.04 4.30
N LYS A 247 4.78 6.32 5.27
CA LYS A 247 4.00 7.57 5.33
C LYS A 247 4.89 8.83 5.42
N ALA A 248 5.94 8.81 6.23
CA ALA A 248 6.87 9.93 6.35
C ALA A 248 7.71 10.12 5.07
N ILE A 249 8.16 9.02 4.48
CA ILE A 249 8.91 9.01 3.22
C ILE A 249 8.04 9.58 2.08
N LEU A 250 6.77 9.17 2.01
CA LEU A 250 5.77 9.75 1.10
C LEU A 250 5.68 11.27 1.28
N PHE A 251 5.50 11.76 2.50
CA PHE A 251 5.41 13.20 2.74
C PHE A 251 6.69 13.97 2.37
N GLY A 252 7.87 13.38 2.52
CA GLY A 252 9.12 13.97 2.03
C GLY A 252 9.11 14.16 0.50
N SER A 253 8.64 13.14 -0.23
CA SER A 253 8.47 13.20 -1.69
C SER A 253 7.45 14.25 -2.12
N LEU A 254 6.25 14.26 -1.49
CA LEU A 254 5.21 15.26 -1.75
C LEU A 254 5.70 16.68 -1.47
N LYS A 255 6.41 16.89 -0.35
CA LYS A 255 6.96 18.19 0.02
C LYS A 255 7.88 18.75 -1.06
N THR A 256 8.70 17.92 -1.68
CA THR A 256 9.61 18.36 -2.76
C THR A 256 8.83 18.92 -3.95
N THR A 257 7.73 18.26 -4.34
CA THR A 257 6.83 18.77 -5.38
C THR A 257 6.14 20.06 -4.97
N ILE A 258 5.63 20.12 -3.73
CA ILE A 258 4.95 21.31 -3.19
C ILE A 258 5.90 22.52 -3.17
N ASP A 259 7.12 22.34 -2.68
CA ASP A 259 8.13 23.42 -2.61
C ASP A 259 8.49 23.95 -4.00
N SER A 260 8.55 23.08 -5.01
CA SER A 260 8.73 23.48 -6.42
C SER A 260 7.60 24.38 -6.88
N TYR A 261 6.34 23.97 -6.69
CA TYR A 261 5.20 24.77 -7.10
C TYR A 261 5.07 26.08 -6.31
N VAL A 262 5.39 26.10 -5.02
CA VAL A 262 5.39 27.33 -4.21
C VAL A 262 6.48 28.32 -4.66
N THR A 263 7.57 27.81 -5.23
CA THR A 263 8.65 28.65 -5.77
C THR A 263 8.27 29.23 -7.14
N GLU A 264 7.63 28.42 -7.97
CA GLU A 264 7.27 28.77 -9.35
C GLU A 264 6.00 29.63 -9.46
N TYR A 265 4.98 29.31 -8.65
CA TYR A 265 3.65 29.90 -8.75
C TYR A 265 3.31 30.81 -7.56
N THR A 266 2.51 31.84 -7.85
CA THR A 266 1.84 32.64 -6.82
C THR A 266 0.61 31.90 -6.28
N GLU A 267 0.13 32.26 -5.09
CA GLU A 267 -1.10 31.70 -4.49
C GLU A 267 -2.29 31.63 -5.47
N ALA A 268 -2.56 32.70 -6.22
CA ALA A 268 -3.66 32.77 -7.19
C ALA A 268 -3.47 31.90 -8.45
N LYS A 269 -2.27 31.36 -8.65
CA LYS A 269 -1.89 30.51 -9.79
C LYS A 269 -1.34 29.16 -9.33
N MET A 270 -1.64 28.73 -8.11
CA MET A 270 -1.23 27.40 -7.67
C MET A 270 -1.95 26.32 -8.51
N PRO A 271 -1.26 25.22 -8.86
CA PRO A 271 -1.92 24.04 -9.40
C PRO A 271 -3.02 23.55 -8.45
N PRO A 272 -4.06 22.87 -8.94
CA PRO A 272 -5.09 22.33 -8.07
C PRO A 272 -4.53 21.29 -7.07
N PRO A 273 -5.22 21.01 -5.96
CA PRO A 273 -4.74 20.11 -4.91
C PRO A 273 -4.30 18.74 -5.42
N TRP A 274 -5.08 18.10 -6.30
CA TRP A 274 -4.78 16.77 -6.84
C TRP A 274 -3.52 16.73 -7.72
N GLN A 275 -3.11 17.86 -8.28
CA GLN A 275 -1.85 18.01 -8.99
C GLN A 275 -0.69 18.28 -8.01
N THR A 276 -0.95 19.12 -7.02
CA THR A 276 0.03 19.52 -6.00
C THR A 276 0.46 18.32 -5.14
N TYR A 277 -0.46 17.42 -4.82
CA TYR A 277 -0.22 16.21 -4.03
C TYR A 277 0.26 15.03 -4.88
N THR A 278 1.32 15.26 -5.64
CA THR A 278 1.98 14.23 -6.43
C THR A 278 3.43 14.01 -5.97
N ILE A 279 3.87 12.76 -5.91
CA ILE A 279 5.26 12.41 -5.62
C ILE A 279 6.18 12.87 -6.75
N GLN A 280 7.46 13.07 -6.48
CA GLN A 280 8.45 13.22 -7.55
C GLN A 280 8.42 12.01 -8.49
N HIS A 281 8.67 12.22 -9.78
CA HIS A 281 8.87 11.12 -10.71
C HIS A 281 10.36 10.91 -10.93
N ARG A 282 10.93 9.91 -10.24
CA ARG A 282 12.34 9.53 -10.31
C ARG A 282 12.47 8.02 -10.18
N PRO A 283 12.06 7.24 -11.20
CA PRO A 283 12.32 5.81 -11.20
C PRO A 283 13.82 5.56 -11.29
N GLY A 284 14.26 4.44 -10.74
CA GLY A 284 15.68 4.09 -10.70
C GLY A 284 16.00 3.15 -9.54
N GLN A 285 17.27 3.12 -9.17
CA GLN A 285 17.78 2.29 -8.09
C GLN A 285 17.32 2.79 -6.72
N GLY A 286 17.10 1.85 -5.81
CA GLY A 286 16.72 2.12 -4.43
C GLY A 286 16.25 0.84 -3.76
N ASN A 287 16.01 0.94 -2.46
CA ASN A 287 15.37 -0.13 -1.69
C ASN A 287 13.97 0.27 -1.20
N MET A 288 13.49 1.46 -1.59
CA MET A 288 12.13 1.92 -1.35
C MET A 288 11.60 2.56 -2.63
N HIS A 289 10.46 2.08 -3.10
CA HIS A 289 9.77 2.63 -4.27
C HIS A 289 8.35 3.01 -3.88
N ILE A 290 7.92 4.19 -4.32
CA ILE A 290 6.53 4.65 -4.17
C ILE A 290 5.93 4.78 -5.55
N VAL A 291 4.83 4.05 -5.79
CA VAL A 291 4.02 4.13 -7.01
C VAL A 291 2.78 4.93 -6.69
N GLN A 292 2.55 6.04 -7.39
CA GLN A 292 1.35 6.86 -7.25
C GLN A 292 0.45 6.73 -8.48
N LYS A 293 -0.85 6.52 -8.21
CA LYS A 293 -1.94 6.71 -9.16
C LYS A 293 -2.96 7.67 -8.58
N THR A 294 -3.56 8.52 -9.41
CA THR A 294 -4.55 9.51 -8.97
C THR A 294 -5.81 9.37 -9.81
N PHE A 295 -6.95 9.19 -9.15
CA PHE A 295 -8.22 8.80 -9.76
C PHE A 295 -9.29 9.85 -9.55
N THR A 296 -10.25 9.88 -10.47
CA THR A 296 -11.56 10.54 -10.33
C THR A 296 -12.63 9.45 -10.28
N GLY A 297 -13.47 9.48 -9.25
CA GLY A 297 -14.58 8.53 -9.09
C GLY A 297 -14.11 7.13 -8.67
N ALA A 298 -14.88 6.11 -9.07
CA ALA A 298 -14.53 4.72 -8.80
C ALA A 298 -13.32 4.26 -9.63
N PHE A 299 -12.46 3.44 -9.02
CA PHE A 299 -11.25 2.95 -9.68
C PHE A 299 -10.92 1.50 -9.30
N GLN A 300 -10.12 0.85 -10.15
CA GLN A 300 -9.56 -0.46 -9.89
C GLN A 300 -8.17 -0.61 -10.51
N PHE A 301 -7.24 -1.20 -9.75
CA PHE A 301 -5.94 -1.63 -10.28
C PHE A 301 -5.48 -2.94 -9.64
N ASP A 302 -4.58 -3.65 -10.31
CA ASP A 302 -4.01 -4.90 -9.86
C ASP A 302 -2.51 -4.71 -9.56
N VAL A 303 -2.06 -5.33 -8.47
CA VAL A 303 -0.65 -5.56 -8.16
C VAL A 303 -0.40 -7.07 -8.22
N VAL A 304 0.52 -7.48 -9.08
CA VAL A 304 0.80 -8.88 -9.36
C VAL A 304 2.27 -9.17 -9.07
N TYR A 305 2.54 -10.10 -8.16
CA TYR A 305 3.88 -10.62 -7.92
C TYR A 305 3.98 -12.02 -8.49
N THR A 306 5.05 -12.31 -9.23
CA THR A 306 5.36 -13.66 -9.73
C THR A 306 6.87 -13.94 -9.68
N PRO A 307 7.29 -15.21 -9.55
CA PRO A 307 8.64 -15.61 -9.92
C PRO A 307 8.96 -15.18 -11.37
N ALA A 308 10.21 -14.86 -11.68
CA ALA A 308 10.57 -14.33 -13.00
C ALA A 308 10.26 -15.30 -14.15
N THR A 309 10.23 -16.60 -13.87
CA THR A 309 9.91 -17.67 -14.83
C THR A 309 8.41 -17.89 -15.05
N ALA A 310 7.56 -17.36 -14.18
CA ALA A 310 6.12 -17.54 -14.28
C ALA A 310 5.46 -16.46 -15.16
N GLU A 311 4.38 -16.85 -15.83
CA GLU A 311 3.57 -15.92 -16.60
C GLU A 311 2.79 -14.97 -15.67
N THR A 312 2.69 -13.70 -16.07
CA THR A 312 1.88 -12.73 -15.32
C THR A 312 0.41 -12.91 -15.72
N PRO A 313 -0.50 -13.29 -14.80
CA PRO A 313 -1.91 -13.52 -15.14
C PRO A 313 -2.57 -12.28 -15.72
N PHE A 314 -3.58 -12.43 -16.58
CA PHE A 314 -4.38 -11.30 -17.08
C PHE A 314 -5.46 -10.88 -16.06
N SER A 315 -6.01 -9.67 -16.21
CA SER A 315 -7.02 -9.15 -15.28
C SER A 315 -8.29 -10.03 -15.18
N GLY A 316 -8.64 -10.72 -16.27
CA GLY A 316 -9.72 -11.72 -16.29
C GLY A 316 -9.41 -12.95 -15.44
N ASP A 317 -8.17 -13.42 -15.44
CA ASP A 317 -7.71 -14.53 -14.59
C ASP A 317 -7.78 -14.13 -13.12
N VAL A 318 -7.34 -12.91 -12.78
CA VAL A 318 -7.43 -12.35 -11.43
C VAL A 318 -8.87 -12.37 -10.92
N THR A 319 -9.82 -11.93 -11.74
CA THR A 319 -11.25 -11.94 -11.40
C THR A 319 -11.75 -13.35 -11.06
N ARG A 320 -11.40 -14.34 -11.90
CA ARG A 320 -11.76 -15.74 -11.65
C ARG A 320 -11.11 -16.28 -10.38
N ALA A 321 -9.85 -15.93 -10.13
CA ALA A 321 -9.11 -16.37 -8.95
C ALA A 321 -9.71 -15.83 -7.65
N ILE A 322 -10.17 -14.57 -7.63
CA ILE A 322 -10.88 -13.96 -6.49
C ILE A 322 -12.18 -14.72 -6.22
N VAL A 323 -13.03 -14.90 -7.23
CA VAL A 323 -14.31 -15.64 -7.09
C VAL A 323 -14.09 -17.06 -6.57
N ARG A 324 -13.09 -17.77 -7.11
CA ARG A 324 -12.72 -19.11 -6.65
C ARG A 324 -12.27 -19.11 -5.20
N THR A 325 -11.47 -18.12 -4.78
CA THR A 325 -10.94 -18.00 -3.41
C THR A 325 -12.07 -17.81 -2.41
N VAL A 326 -12.98 -16.86 -2.67
CA VAL A 326 -14.17 -16.62 -1.83
C VAL A 326 -15.02 -17.88 -1.70
N LYS A 327 -15.37 -18.50 -2.83
CA LYS A 327 -16.18 -19.73 -2.84
C LYS A 327 -15.50 -20.86 -2.06
N THR A 328 -14.19 -21.02 -2.20
CA THR A 328 -13.43 -22.06 -1.49
C THR A 328 -13.43 -21.84 0.01
N PHE A 329 -13.24 -20.58 0.45
CA PHE A 329 -13.37 -20.21 1.86
C PHE A 329 -14.75 -20.55 2.39
N GLU A 330 -15.82 -20.13 1.70
CA GLU A 330 -17.19 -20.35 2.16
C GLU A 330 -17.53 -21.84 2.31
N MET A 331 -17.21 -22.65 1.31
CA MET A 331 -17.44 -24.10 1.36
C MET A 331 -16.70 -24.75 2.53
N LYS A 332 -15.44 -24.36 2.75
CA LYS A 332 -14.62 -24.88 3.85
C LYS A 332 -15.16 -24.42 5.20
N TYR A 333 -15.51 -23.15 5.33
CA TYR A 333 -16.08 -22.58 6.55
C TYR A 333 -17.40 -23.27 6.93
N ASP A 334 -18.30 -23.45 5.97
CA ASP A 334 -19.60 -24.09 6.21
C ASP A 334 -19.47 -25.60 6.50
N THR A 335 -18.35 -26.22 6.14
CA THR A 335 -18.05 -27.61 6.50
C THR A 335 -17.55 -27.74 7.94
N VAL A 336 -16.78 -26.75 8.44
CA VAL A 336 -16.03 -26.87 9.70
C VAL A 336 -16.64 -26.03 10.83
N LEU A 337 -17.09 -24.82 10.54
CA LEU A 337 -17.45 -23.78 11.50
C LEU A 337 -18.86 -23.21 11.28
N LYS A 338 -19.73 -23.93 10.57
CA LYS A 338 -21.10 -23.49 10.34
C LYS A 338 -21.82 -23.18 11.67
N PRO A 339 -22.44 -22.00 11.82
CA PRO A 339 -23.23 -21.67 12.99
C PRO A 339 -24.33 -22.71 13.24
N GLN A 340 -24.49 -23.07 14.52
CA GLN A 340 -25.51 -24.01 14.98
C GLN A 340 -26.72 -23.26 15.55
N ALA A 341 -27.85 -23.96 15.70
CA ALA A 341 -29.03 -23.39 16.35
C ALA A 341 -28.68 -22.86 17.77
N PRO A 342 -29.23 -21.69 18.19
CA PRO A 342 -30.25 -20.88 17.51
C PRO A 342 -29.72 -19.89 16.46
N PHE A 343 -28.41 -19.89 16.16
CA PHE A 343 -27.75 -18.90 15.30
C PHE A 343 -27.71 -19.28 13.81
N GLY A 344 -28.73 -19.99 13.31
CA GLY A 344 -28.76 -20.49 11.92
C GLY A 344 -29.06 -19.45 10.84
N GLY A 345 -29.33 -18.20 11.21
CA GLY A 345 -29.66 -17.12 10.28
C GLY A 345 -28.44 -16.57 9.50
N GLU A 346 -28.69 -16.03 8.31
CA GLU A 346 -27.65 -15.50 7.41
C GLU A 346 -26.81 -14.40 8.08
N ALA A 347 -27.44 -13.53 8.88
CA ALA A 347 -26.73 -12.48 9.61
C ALA A 347 -25.66 -13.06 10.57
N TYR A 348 -25.95 -14.18 11.24
CA TYR A 348 -25.00 -14.85 12.12
C TYR A 348 -23.90 -15.56 11.34
N ALA A 349 -24.22 -16.15 10.18
CA ALA A 349 -23.22 -16.75 9.30
C ALA A 349 -22.24 -15.71 8.74
N ARG A 350 -22.74 -14.56 8.29
CA ARG A 350 -21.89 -13.44 7.85
C ARG A 350 -21.05 -12.93 9.02
N PHE A 351 -21.66 -12.68 10.17
CA PHE A 351 -20.95 -12.23 11.36
C PHE A 351 -19.83 -13.20 11.78
N SER A 352 -20.11 -14.51 11.81
CA SER A 352 -19.13 -15.52 12.24
C SER A 352 -17.98 -15.67 11.24
N LYS A 353 -18.26 -15.59 9.93
CA LYS A 353 -17.25 -15.56 8.86
C LYS A 353 -16.33 -14.34 9.03
N ASN A 354 -16.91 -13.14 9.13
CA ASN A 354 -16.15 -11.92 9.35
C ASN A 354 -15.32 -11.99 10.63
N LEU A 355 -15.88 -12.44 11.76
CA LEU A 355 -15.16 -12.55 13.03
C LEU A 355 -13.94 -13.48 12.91
N PHE A 356 -14.13 -14.66 12.32
CA PHE A 356 -13.04 -15.61 12.08
C PHE A 356 -11.98 -15.02 11.14
N SER A 357 -12.41 -14.41 10.04
CA SER A 357 -11.51 -13.82 9.06
C SER A 357 -10.69 -12.66 9.62
N ASN A 358 -11.26 -11.84 10.52
CA ASN A 358 -10.51 -10.79 11.21
C ASN A 358 -9.52 -11.34 12.25
N LEU A 359 -9.89 -12.38 13.00
CA LEU A 359 -8.95 -13.06 13.91
C LEU A 359 -7.72 -13.57 13.15
N VAL A 360 -7.96 -14.24 12.03
CA VAL A 360 -6.89 -14.84 11.22
C VAL A 360 -6.15 -13.78 10.39
N GLY A 361 -6.84 -12.74 9.93
CA GLY A 361 -6.25 -11.59 9.25
C GLY A 361 -5.36 -10.73 10.15
N GLY A 362 -5.49 -10.86 11.47
CA GLY A 362 -4.59 -10.24 12.46
C GLY A 362 -3.27 -11.00 12.66
N ILE A 363 -3.06 -12.16 12.03
CA ILE A 363 -1.79 -12.88 12.13
C ILE A 363 -0.69 -12.07 11.43
N GLY A 364 0.38 -11.79 12.18
CA GLY A 364 1.56 -11.07 11.68
C GLY A 364 2.81 -11.94 11.64
N TYR A 365 3.83 -11.44 10.95
CA TYR A 365 5.19 -11.97 10.99
C TYR A 365 6.12 -10.85 11.43
N PHE A 366 6.85 -11.09 12.52
CA PHE A 366 7.69 -10.10 13.18
C PHE A 366 9.13 -10.63 13.26
N HIS A 367 10.08 -9.76 12.98
CA HIS A 367 11.51 -10.02 13.08
C HIS A 367 12.20 -8.75 13.55
N GLY A 368 13.09 -8.87 14.54
CA GLY A 368 13.81 -7.74 15.13
C GLY A 368 14.31 -8.06 16.53
N ASP A 369 14.98 -7.08 17.12
CA ASP A 369 15.56 -7.20 18.46
C ASP A 369 14.55 -6.80 19.54
N GLN A 370 14.64 -7.43 20.71
CA GLN A 370 13.89 -7.03 21.91
C GLN A 370 14.80 -6.24 22.85
N LEU A 371 14.23 -5.24 23.52
CA LEU A 371 14.91 -4.57 24.63
C LEU A 371 14.67 -5.36 25.93
N ILE A 372 15.74 -5.89 26.52
CA ILE A 372 15.69 -6.75 27.71
C ILE A 372 16.56 -6.15 28.82
N ASP A 373 15.97 -5.86 29.97
CA ASP A 373 16.71 -5.48 31.18
C ASP A 373 17.14 -6.72 31.96
N ARG A 374 18.47 -6.95 32.05
CA ARG A 374 19.09 -8.03 32.83
C ARG A 374 19.87 -7.53 34.05
N SER A 375 19.62 -6.29 34.48
CA SER A 375 20.35 -5.67 35.59
C SER A 375 20.13 -6.38 36.94
N ALA A 376 19.02 -7.10 37.11
CA ALA A 376 18.73 -7.89 38.30
C ALA A 376 19.66 -9.12 38.47
N ASP A 377 20.16 -9.70 37.38
CA ASP A 377 21.02 -10.90 37.40
C ASP A 377 22.47 -10.61 37.85
N ARG A 378 22.82 -9.33 38.07
CA ARG A 378 24.17 -8.89 38.48
C ARG A 378 24.29 -8.59 39.98
N ARG A 379 23.27 -8.91 40.78
CA ARG A 379 23.33 -8.81 42.25
C ARG A 379 23.70 -10.17 42.85
N GLU A 380 24.94 -10.61 42.62
CA GLU A 380 25.61 -11.65 43.41
C GLU A 380 26.99 -11.16 43.89
#